data_AF-A0A6A5UDP7-F1
#
_entry.id   AF-A0A6A5UDP7-F1
#
_cell.length_a   1.000
_cell.length_b   1.000
_cell.length_c   1.000
_cell.angle_alpha   90.00
_cell.angle_beta   90.00
_cell.angle_gamma   90.00
#
_symmetry.space_group_name_H-M   'P 1'
#
loop_
_entity.id
_entity.type
_entity.pdbx_description
1 polymer ?
#
loop_
_entity_poly.entity_id
_entity_poly.type
_entity_poly.pdbx_seq_one_letter_code
_entity_poly.pdbx_strand_id
1 'polypeptide(L)'
;MSVNELPIAFVSAGDVVAANVALPLIGLVVVALRFWMRISRKTGVNVDDWLILAALVFVIGMGVAQLYGVSRHSVGYPSQEYDTPMEQLTSLPPEQQTCQQSSGLQALD
;
A
#
# COMPACT_ATOMS: atom_id res chain seq x y z
N MET A 1 -2.29 13.42 -26.70
CA MET A 1 -1.52 14.41 -25.93
C MET A 1 -0.81 13.64 -24.83
N SER A 2 0.50 13.84 -24.65
CA SER A 2 1.32 13.01 -23.77
C SER A 2 0.99 13.30 -22.30
N VAL A 3 0.68 12.27 -21.52
CA VAL A 3 0.28 12.33 -20.10
C VAL A 3 1.37 12.85 -19.15
N ASN A 4 2.53 13.24 -19.67
CA ASN A 4 3.70 13.65 -18.91
C ASN A 4 3.73 15.15 -18.51
N GLU A 5 2.72 15.94 -18.86
CA GLU A 5 2.74 17.41 -18.69
C GLU A 5 1.85 17.92 -17.53
N LEU A 6 1.21 17.00 -16.79
CA LEU A 6 0.43 17.34 -15.60
C LEU A 6 1.31 17.13 -14.34
N PRO A 7 1.56 18.15 -13.49
CA PRO A 7 2.38 18.07 -12.29
C PRO A 7 1.67 17.35 -11.11
N ILE A 8 0.85 16.35 -11.42
CA ILE A 8 0.25 15.42 -10.47
C ILE A 8 0.88 14.06 -10.75
N ALA A 9 2.05 13.84 -10.17
CA ALA A 9 2.72 12.54 -10.22
C ALA A 9 1.90 11.55 -9.38
N PHE A 10 0.98 10.83 -10.03
CA PHE A 10 0.30 9.71 -9.38
C PHE A 10 1.32 8.63 -9.05
N VAL A 11 1.21 8.07 -7.84
CA VAL A 11 2.08 6.98 -7.41
C VAL A 11 1.85 5.78 -8.32
N SER A 12 2.89 5.38 -9.05
CA SER A 12 2.81 4.23 -9.94
C SER A 12 2.87 2.94 -9.12
N ALA A 13 2.29 1.85 -9.63
CA ALA A 13 2.49 0.51 -9.10
C ALA A 13 3.98 0.18 -8.88
N GLY A 14 4.85 0.67 -9.77
CA GLY A 14 6.30 0.54 -9.62
C GLY A 14 6.84 1.23 -8.36
N ASP A 15 6.34 2.42 -8.04
CA ASP A 15 6.74 3.19 -6.85
C ASP A 15 6.28 2.51 -5.56
N VAL A 16 5.05 1.95 -5.58
CA VAL A 16 4.50 1.19 -4.45
C VAL A 16 5.34 -0.05 -4.18
N VAL A 17 5.72 -0.80 -5.23
CA VAL A 17 6.60 -1.96 -5.10
C VAL A 17 7.98 -1.55 -4.60
N ALA A 18 8.57 -0.48 -5.14
CA ALA A 18 9.88 0.02 -4.74
C ALA A 18 9.91 0.42 -3.25
N ALA A 19 8.92 1.19 -2.80
CA ALA A 19 8.79 1.59 -1.40
C ALA A 19 8.59 0.38 -0.47
N ASN A 20 7.74 -0.57 -0.86
CA ASN A 20 7.47 -1.78 -0.09
C ASN A 20 8.68 -2.71 0.04
N VAL A 21 9.68 -2.61 -0.85
CA VAL A 21 10.91 -3.39 -0.73
C VAL A 21 11.98 -2.60 0.03
N ALA A 22 12.15 -1.31 -0.28
CA ALA A 22 13.18 -0.48 0.32
C ALA A 22 12.98 -0.29 1.82
N LEU A 23 11.74 0.00 2.26
CA LEU A 23 11.42 0.27 3.67
C LEU A 23 11.72 -0.92 4.60
N PRO A 24 11.24 -2.15 4.33
CA PRO A 24 11.55 -3.29 5.20
C PRO A 24 13.01 -3.71 5.13
N LEU A 25 13.71 -3.53 3.99
CA LEU A 25 15.15 -3.79 3.93
C LEU A 25 15.93 -2.86 4.86
N ILE A 26 15.64 -1.56 4.82
CA ILE A 26 16.25 -0.59 5.75
C ILE A 26 15.85 -0.93 7.19
N GLY A 27 14.58 -1.26 7.42
CA GLY A 27 14.08 -1.71 8.72
C GLY A 27 14.85 -2.91 9.27
N LEU A 28 15.11 -3.93 8.46
CA LEU A 28 15.88 -5.11 8.83
C LEU A 28 17.30 -4.75 9.26
N VAL A 29 17.97 -3.89 8.49
CA VAL A 29 19.33 -3.42 8.80
C VAL A 29 19.35 -2.66 10.12
N VAL A 30 18.39 -1.76 10.33
CA VAL A 30 18.29 -0.97 11.58
C VAL A 30 18.03 -1.86 12.78
N VAL A 31 17.12 -2.83 12.67
CA VAL A 31 16.84 -3.79 13.75
C VAL A 31 18.07 -4.65 14.03
N ALA A 32 18.72 -5.20 13.01
CA ALA A 32 19.94 -6.00 13.17
C ALA A 32 21.06 -5.20 13.84
N LEU A 33 21.26 -3.95 13.41
CA LEU A 33 22.26 -3.06 14.00
C LEU A 33 21.93 -2.72 15.47
N ARG A 34 20.65 -2.55 15.81
CA ARG A 34 20.21 -2.31 17.19
C ARG A 34 20.50 -3.53 18.08
N PHE A 35 20.17 -4.74 17.62
CA PHE A 35 20.52 -5.97 18.33
C PHE A 35 22.04 -6.13 18.46
N TRP A 36 22.80 -5.84 17.39
CA TRP A 36 24.26 -5.88 17.42
C TRP A 36 24.86 -4.93 18.46
N MET A 37 24.39 -3.68 18.51
CA MET A 37 24.83 -2.71 19.52
C MET A 37 24.47 -3.15 20.94
N ARG A 38 23.27 -3.67 21.17
CA ARG A 38 22.82 -4.16 22.48
C ARG A 38 23.64 -5.36 22.96
N ILE A 39 23.94 -6.31 22.06
CA ILE A 39 24.79 -7.48 22.35
C ILE A 39 26.22 -7.02 22.65
N SER A 40 26.78 -6.13 21.81
CA SER A 40 28.13 -5.59 21.98
C SER A 40 28.29 -4.80 23.28
N ARG A 41 27.24 -4.07 23.70
CA ARG A 41 27.19 -3.30 24.95
C ARG A 41 26.72 -4.11 26.16
N LYS A 42 26.53 -5.43 26.02
CA LYS A 42 26.09 -6.37 27.07
C LYS A 42 24.87 -5.89 27.88
N THR A 43 24.00 -5.09 27.29
CA THR A 43 22.98 -4.32 28.04
C THR A 43 21.69 -5.11 28.28
N GLY A 44 21.68 -6.41 27.95
CA GLY A 44 20.48 -7.26 27.98
C GLY A 44 19.47 -6.89 26.90
N VAL A 45 18.74 -7.89 26.41
CA VAL A 45 17.61 -7.67 25.48
C VAL A 45 16.43 -7.20 26.33
N ASN A 46 15.98 -5.97 26.10
CA ASN A 46 14.89 -5.37 26.86
C ASN A 46 13.56 -5.49 26.08
N VAL A 47 12.44 -5.20 26.74
CA VAL A 47 11.09 -5.19 26.10
C VAL A 47 11.06 -4.25 24.88
N ASP A 48 11.84 -3.18 24.91
CA ASP A 48 12.05 -2.25 23.78
C ASP A 48 12.58 -2.93 22.50
N ASP A 49 13.41 -3.97 22.63
CA ASP A 49 13.95 -4.71 21.48
C ASP A 49 12.91 -5.70 20.90
N TRP A 50 11.92 -6.12 21.69
CA TRP A 50 10.77 -6.90 21.19
C TRP A 50 9.75 -6.02 20.47
N LEU A 51 9.52 -4.80 20.98
CA LEU A 51 8.65 -3.81 20.33
C LEU A 51 9.16 -3.45 18.94
N ILE A 52 10.47 -3.28 18.76
CA ILE A 52 11.01 -2.96 17.44
C ILE A 52 10.94 -4.14 16.47
N LEU A 53 11.07 -5.38 16.97
CA LEU A 53 10.93 -6.59 16.16
C LEU A 53 9.47 -6.77 15.73
N ALA A 54 8.51 -6.53 16.63
CA ALA A 54 7.08 -6.55 16.32
C ALA A 54 6.70 -5.45 15.31
N ALA A 55 7.25 -4.25 15.45
CA ALA A 55 7.05 -3.16 14.50
C ALA A 55 7.54 -3.55 13.09
N LEU A 56 8.71 -4.20 12.98
CA LEU A 56 9.24 -4.67 11.70
C LEU A 56 8.28 -5.69 11.04
N VAL A 57 7.74 -6.63 11.81
CA VAL A 57 6.75 -7.61 11.31
C VAL A 57 5.49 -6.91 10.79
N PHE A 58 4.99 -5.91 11.51
CA PHE A 58 3.83 -5.12 11.07
C PHE A 58 4.10 -4.35 9.77
N VAL A 59 5.30 -3.76 9.62
CA VAL A 59 5.71 -3.08 8.40
C VAL A 59 5.75 -4.04 7.21
N ILE A 60 6.28 -5.26 7.40
CA ILE A 60 6.27 -6.30 6.37
C ILE A 60 4.82 -6.69 6.03
N GLY A 61 3.96 -6.85 7.03
CA GLY A 61 2.53 -7.16 6.82
C GLY A 61 1.81 -6.08 6.01
N MET A 62 2.04 -4.81 6.32
CA MET A 62 1.53 -3.69 5.52
C MET A 62 2.07 -3.74 4.09
N GLY A 63 3.35 -4.02 3.90
CA GLY A 63 3.95 -4.17 2.58
C GLY A 63 3.28 -5.28 1.74
N VAL A 64 2.99 -6.43 2.35
CA VAL A 64 2.29 -7.54 1.69
C VAL A 64 0.87 -7.14 1.29
N ALA A 65 0.13 -6.45 2.16
CA ALA A 65 -1.22 -5.97 1.84
C ALA A 65 -1.22 -5.00 0.64
N GLN A 66 -0.22 -4.11 0.57
CA GLN A 66 -0.06 -3.19 -0.56
C GLN A 66 0.33 -3.92 -1.85
N LEU A 67 1.27 -4.87 -1.78
CA LEU A 67 1.64 -5.73 -2.92
C LEU A 67 0.45 -6.52 -3.46
N TYR A 68 -0.41 -7.03 -2.57
CA TYR A 68 -1.65 -7.68 -2.95
C TYR A 68 -2.58 -6.71 -3.70
N GLY A 69 -2.76 -5.48 -3.22
CA GLY A 69 -3.51 -4.43 -3.91
C GLY A 69 -2.96 -4.11 -5.31
N VAL A 70 -1.64 -4.05 -5.46
CA VAL A 70 -1.00 -3.90 -6.78
C VAL A 70 -1.32 -5.09 -7.70
N SER A 71 -1.22 -6.32 -7.21
CA SER A 71 -1.55 -7.53 -8.01
C SER A 71 -3.01 -7.60 -8.46
N ARG A 72 -3.91 -6.95 -7.73
CA ARG A 72 -5.33 -6.83 -8.07
C ARG A 72 -5.64 -5.62 -8.95
N HIS A 73 -4.62 -4.88 -9.39
CA HIS A 73 -4.74 -3.61 -10.10
C HIS A 73 -5.57 -2.56 -9.34
N SER A 74 -5.74 -2.71 -8.03
CA SER A 74 -6.56 -1.81 -7.21
C SER A 74 -5.75 -0.65 -6.60
N VAL A 75 -4.42 -0.70 -6.68
CA VAL A 75 -3.50 0.30 -6.11
C VAL A 75 -2.39 0.60 -7.11
N GLY A 76 -2.16 1.89 -7.39
CA GLY A 76 -1.05 2.36 -8.23
C GLY A 76 -1.27 2.21 -9.75
N TYR A 77 -2.47 1.83 -10.18
CA TYR A 77 -2.86 1.81 -11.58
C TYR A 77 -3.87 2.92 -11.88
N PRO A 78 -3.83 3.51 -13.09
CA PRO A 78 -4.84 4.45 -13.53
C PRO A 78 -6.20 3.77 -13.61
N SER A 79 -7.26 4.51 -13.29
CA SER A 79 -8.65 4.04 -13.48
C SER A 79 -8.92 3.67 -14.94
N GLN A 80 -9.89 2.78 -15.19
CA GLN A 80 -10.31 2.43 -16.55
C GLN A 80 -10.54 3.68 -17.40
N GLU A 81 -9.94 3.66 -18.59
CA GLU A 81 -10.12 4.68 -19.61
C GLU A 81 -11.42 4.36 -20.35
N TYR A 82 -12.40 5.25 -20.27
CA TYR A 82 -13.66 5.10 -21.00
C TYR A 82 -13.60 5.92 -22.28
N ASP A 83 -14.18 5.41 -23.36
CA ASP A 83 -14.11 6.01 -24.69
C ASP A 83 -14.79 7.38 -24.77
N THR A 84 -15.69 7.71 -23.82
CA THR A 84 -16.39 8.99 -23.79
C THR A 84 -16.22 9.72 -22.44
N PRO A 85 -16.02 11.07 -22.45
CA PRO A 85 -15.87 11.85 -21.21
C PRO A 85 -17.10 11.79 -20.29
N MET A 86 -18.29 11.61 -20.88
CA MET A 86 -19.51 11.43 -20.11
C MET A 86 -19.52 10.10 -19.38
N GLU A 87 -19.11 9.00 -20.01
CA GLU A 87 -19.01 7.71 -19.32
C GLU A 87 -17.95 7.73 -18.21
N GLN A 88 -16.82 8.42 -18.35
CA GLN A 88 -15.86 8.59 -17.25
C GLN A 88 -16.48 9.23 -15.99
N LEU A 89 -17.46 10.12 -16.18
CA LEU A 89 -18.10 10.86 -15.09
C LEU A 89 -19.35 10.16 -14.55
N THR A 90 -20.05 9.38 -15.38
CA THR A 90 -21.32 8.73 -15.00
C THR A 90 -21.19 7.23 -14.73
N SER A 91 -20.10 6.58 -15.16
CA SER A 91 -19.91 5.15 -14.94
C SER A 91 -19.22 4.89 -13.60
N LEU A 92 -19.82 3.99 -12.83
CA LEU A 92 -19.17 3.40 -11.66
C LEU A 92 -18.40 2.16 -12.12
N PRO A 93 -17.18 1.92 -11.62
CA PRO A 93 -16.49 0.65 -11.79
C PRO A 93 -17.43 -0.51 -11.42
N PRO A 94 -17.38 -1.67 -12.11
CA PRO A 94 -18.32 -2.78 -11.88
C PRO A 94 -18.33 -3.28 -10.42
N GLU A 95 -17.19 -3.14 -9.72
CA GLU A 95 -17.05 -3.42 -8.30
C GLU A 95 -17.82 -2.43 -7.38
N GLN A 96 -18.00 -1.18 -7.79
CA GLN A 96 -18.80 -0.19 -7.06
C GLN A 96 -20.30 -0.26 -7.41
N GLN A 97 -20.64 -0.74 -8.61
CA GLN A 97 -22.04 -0.96 -9.02
C GLN A 97 -22.75 -1.97 -8.10
N THR A 98 -22.04 -3.03 -7.72
CA THR A 98 -22.60 -4.07 -6.83
C THR A 98 -22.92 -3.53 -5.44
N CYS A 99 -22.05 -2.69 -4.89
CA CYS A 99 -22.26 -2.03 -3.59
C CYS A 99 -23.39 -1.00 -3.64
N GLN A 100 -23.49 -0.20 -4.72
CA GLN A 100 -24.60 0.75 -4.87
C GLN A 100 -25.93 0.05 -5.06
N GLN A 101 -25.97 -1.04 -5.82
CA GLN A 101 -27.19 -1.80 -6.05
C GLN A 101 -27.66 -2.51 -4.77
N SER A 102 -26.73 -2.98 -3.92
CA SER A 102 -27.05 -3.50 -2.59
C SER A 102 -27.59 -2.43 -1.64
N SER A 103 -27.00 -1.23 -1.61
CA SER A 103 -27.50 -0.12 -0.77
C SER A 103 -28.83 0.44 -1.27
N GLY A 104 -29.07 0.47 -2.59
CA GLY A 104 -30.35 0.87 -3.16
C GLY A 104 -31.48 -0.10 -2.84
N LEU A 105 -31.18 -1.39 -2.69
CA LEU A 105 -32.16 -2.41 -2.28
C LEU A 105 -32.61 -2.21 -0.83
N GLN A 106 -31.71 -1.80 0.07
CA GLN A 106 -32.02 -1.54 1.49
C GLN A 106 -32.82 -0.26 1.74
N ALA A 107 -32.90 0.65 0.76
CA ALA A 107 -33.69 1.88 0.86
C ALA A 107 -35.16 1.70 0.45
N LEU A 108 -35.54 0.49 0.02
CA LEU A 108 -36.89 0.13 -0.45
C LEU A 108 -37.63 -0.82 0.51
N ASP A 109 -37.01 -1.18 1.65
CA ASP A 109 -37.62 -1.88 2.79
C ASP A 109 -37.89 -0.88 3.94
#